data_AF-A0A8X6HBC3-F1
#
_entry.id   AF-A0A8X6HBC3-F1
#
_cell.length_a   1.000
_cell.length_b   1.000
_cell.length_c   1.000
_cell.angle_alpha   90.00
_cell.angle_beta   90.00
_cell.angle_gamma   90.00
#
_symmetry.space_group_name_H-M   'P 1'
#
loop_
_entity.id
_entity.type
_entity.pdbx_description
1 polymer ?
#
loop_
_entity_poly.entity_id
_entity_poly.type
_entity_poly.pdbx_seq_one_letter_code
_entity_poly.pdbx_strand_id
1 'polypeptide(L)'
;MQNLRKRAKHLHAVKHKLKTRFQKEYISLLKQTSNKVQTPLSVGDIVLISLDNKKRVDWPLAKIVEIYKGRDGVSRVARLKTQSGELIRPIQRLCRWKLQ
;
A
#
# COMPACT_ATOMS: atom_id res chain seq x y z
N MET A 1 -39.65 15.81 27.49
CA MET A 1 -38.40 15.01 27.33
C MET A 1 -38.19 14.39 25.94
N GLN A 2 -39.20 13.88 25.24
CA GLN A 2 -39.02 13.18 23.95
C GLN A 2 -38.46 14.06 22.81
N ASN A 3 -38.83 15.34 22.74
CA ASN A 3 -38.39 16.27 21.69
C ASN A 3 -36.89 16.63 21.78
N LEU A 4 -36.34 16.75 22.99
CA LEU A 4 -34.91 17.00 23.21
C LEU A 4 -34.05 15.81 22.75
N ARG A 5 -34.52 14.57 23.01
CA ARG A 5 -33.85 13.35 22.53
C ARG A 5 -33.88 13.23 21.01
N LYS A 6 -34.99 13.60 20.35
CA LYS A 6 -35.09 13.65 18.89
C LYS A 6 -34.11 14.67 18.29
N ARG A 7 -34.02 15.87 18.87
CA ARG A 7 -33.09 16.92 18.42
C ARG A 7 -31.63 16.51 18.61
N ALA A 8 -31.28 15.90 19.74
CA ALA A 8 -29.93 15.39 19.98
C ALA A 8 -29.52 14.30 18.97
N LYS A 9 -30.42 13.35 18.67
CA LYS A 9 -30.19 12.31 17.64
C LYS A 9 -29.99 12.93 16.25
N HIS A 10 -30.81 13.92 15.90
CA HIS A 10 -30.68 14.63 14.63
C HIS A 10 -29.33 15.36 14.52
N LEU A 11 -28.91 16.09 15.56
CA LEU A 11 -27.62 16.77 15.58
C LEU A 11 -26.45 15.78 15.48
N HIS A 12 -26.54 14.64 16.16
CA HIS A 12 -25.53 13.59 16.06
C HIS A 12 -25.43 13.01 14.64
N ALA A 13 -26.57 12.75 14.00
CA ALA A 13 -26.63 12.26 12.62
C ALA A 13 -26.04 13.29 11.63
N VAL A 14 -26.36 14.58 11.78
CA VAL A 14 -25.80 15.65 10.94
C VAL A 14 -24.29 15.76 11.13
N LYS A 15 -23.80 15.74 12.39
CA LYS A 15 -22.37 15.76 12.70
C LYS A 15 -21.63 14.57 12.10
N HIS A 16 -22.19 13.37 12.23
CA HIS A 16 -21.62 12.15 11.65
C HIS A 16 -21.55 12.25 10.12
N LYS A 17 -22.64 12.66 9.47
CA LYS A 17 -22.71 12.81 8.01
C LYS A 17 -21.69 13.83 7.50
N LEU A 18 -21.53 14.96 8.19
CA LEU A 18 -20.51 15.98 7.88
C LEU A 18 -19.10 15.39 8.00
N LYS A 19 -18.81 14.69 9.10
CA LYS A 19 -17.50 14.06 9.35
C LYS A 19 -17.17 13.03 8.28
N THR A 20 -18.10 12.11 7.98
CA THR A 20 -17.89 11.06 6.97
C THR A 20 -17.65 11.66 5.59
N ARG A 21 -18.46 12.66 5.20
CA ARG A 21 -18.31 13.34 3.91
C ARG A 21 -16.97 14.09 3.84
N PHE A 22 -16.63 14.86 4.86
CA PHE A 22 -15.37 15.60 4.91
C PHE A 22 -14.17 14.67 4.84
N GLN A 23 -14.16 13.57 5.60
CA GLN A 23 -13.08 12.58 5.53
C GLN A 23 -12.95 11.99 4.13
N LYS A 24 -14.07 11.64 3.47
CA LYS A 24 -14.04 11.08 2.12
C LYS A 24 -13.53 12.07 1.08
N GLU A 25 -14.04 13.31 1.10
CA GLU A 25 -13.65 14.37 0.17
C GLU A 25 -12.20 14.80 0.39
N TYR A 26 -11.82 15.04 1.65
CA TYR A 26 -10.48 15.49 2.02
C TYR A 26 -9.40 14.44 1.74
N ILE A 27 -9.65 13.15 2.07
CA ILE A 27 -8.72 12.06 1.73
C ILE A 27 -8.60 11.90 0.22
N SER A 28 -9.69 12.10 -0.53
CA SER A 28 -9.64 12.09 -2.00
C SER A 28 -8.78 13.23 -2.54
N LEU A 29 -8.83 14.41 -1.93
CA LEU A 29 -7.99 15.56 -2.29
C LEU A 29 -6.52 15.35 -1.90
N LEU A 30 -6.27 14.64 -0.80
CA LEU A 30 -4.94 14.25 -0.30
C LEU A 30 -4.31 13.08 -1.06
N LYS A 31 -4.97 12.49 -2.06
CA LYS A 31 -4.31 11.55 -2.98
C LYS A 31 -3.31 12.31 -3.85
N GLN A 32 -2.19 12.70 -3.25
CA GLN A 32 -0.97 12.92 -3.96
C GLN A 32 -0.52 11.54 -4.44
N THR A 33 -0.90 11.17 -5.66
CA THR A 33 -0.20 10.09 -6.36
C THR A 33 1.24 10.54 -6.41
N SER A 34 2.07 10.04 -5.51
CA SER A 34 3.49 10.37 -5.57
C SER A 34 3.98 9.78 -6.87
N ASN A 35 4.04 10.61 -7.92
CA ASN A 35 4.76 10.35 -9.15
C ASN A 35 6.27 10.34 -8.87
N LYS A 36 6.68 9.78 -7.74
CA LYS A 36 8.06 9.37 -7.53
C LYS A 36 8.28 8.32 -8.58
N VAL A 37 9.01 8.72 -9.62
CA VAL A 37 9.58 7.84 -10.62
C VAL A 37 10.30 6.76 -9.83
N GLN A 38 9.62 5.63 -9.61
CA GLN A 38 10.22 4.51 -8.94
C GLN A 38 11.20 3.95 -9.95
N THR A 39 12.49 4.14 -9.68
CA THR A 39 13.54 3.49 -10.43
C THR A 39 13.18 2.01 -10.54
N PRO A 40 13.15 1.45 -11.75
CA PRO A 40 12.75 0.06 -11.94
C PRO A 40 13.63 -0.85 -11.09
N LEU A 41 13.01 -1.88 -10.52
CA LEU A 41 13.74 -2.92 -9.80
C LEU A 41 14.58 -3.72 -10.79
N SER A 42 15.77 -4.11 -10.35
CA SER A 42 16.73 -4.87 -11.14
C SER A 42 17.09 -6.18 -10.45
N VAL A 43 17.54 -7.15 -11.24
CA VAL A 43 18.13 -8.37 -10.69
C VAL A 43 19.31 -7.99 -9.80
N GLY A 44 19.38 -8.60 -8.61
CA GLY A 44 20.38 -8.28 -7.59
C GLY A 44 19.90 -7.34 -6.49
N ASP A 45 18.82 -6.58 -6.71
CA ASP A 45 18.27 -5.67 -5.70
C ASP A 45 17.79 -6.42 -4.46
N ILE A 46 18.03 -5.82 -3.30
CA ILE A 46 17.44 -6.24 -2.02
C ILE A 46 16.10 -5.53 -1.85
N VAL A 47 15.06 -6.31 -1.57
CA VAL A 47 13.68 -5.83 -1.44
C VAL A 47 13.02 -6.40 -0.19
N LEU A 48 12.08 -5.63 0.36
CA LEU A 48 11.11 -6.10 1.33
C LEU A 48 9.87 -6.61 0.60
N ILE A 49 9.32 -7.72 1.08
CA ILE A 49 8.08 -8.29 0.53
C ILE A 49 6.89 -7.84 1.38
N SER A 50 5.96 -7.11 0.77
CA SER A 50 4.74 -6.66 1.41
C SER A 50 3.81 -7.82 1.76
N LEU A 51 3.48 -7.93 3.05
CA LEU A 51 2.52 -8.88 3.60
C LEU A 51 1.36 -8.09 4.23
N ASP A 52 0.13 -8.33 3.76
CA ASP A 52 -1.06 -7.53 4.14
C ASP A 52 -1.34 -7.55 5.65
N ASN A 53 -1.00 -8.65 6.33
CA ASN A 53 -1.31 -8.86 7.74
C ASN A 53 -0.12 -8.54 8.68
N LYS A 54 0.97 -7.97 8.17
CA LYS A 54 2.17 -7.68 8.97
C LYS A 54 2.58 -6.22 8.87
N LYS A 55 3.12 -5.70 9.98
CA LYS A 55 3.74 -4.37 9.99
C LYS A 55 4.96 -4.39 9.07
N ARG A 56 5.32 -3.22 8.52
CA ARG A 56 6.44 -3.07 7.59
C ARG A 56 7.78 -3.56 8.16
N VAL A 57 7.97 -3.41 9.47
CA VAL A 57 9.17 -3.90 10.18
C VAL A 57 9.31 -5.42 10.15
N ASP A 58 8.19 -6.13 10.00
CA ASP A 58 8.14 -7.60 9.97
C ASP A 58 8.09 -8.15 8.53
N TRP A 59 8.25 -7.28 7.53
CA TRP A 59 8.27 -7.71 6.13
C TRP A 59 9.57 -8.46 5.83
N PRO A 60 9.50 -9.66 5.24
CA PRO A 60 10.70 -10.43 4.99
C PRO A 60 11.54 -9.77 3.91
N LEU A 61 12.86 -9.82 4.12
CA LEU A 61 13.86 -9.36 3.18
C LEU A 61 14.13 -10.45 2.13
N ALA A 62 14.34 -10.04 0.89
CA ALA A 62 14.63 -10.94 -0.22
C ALA A 62 15.55 -10.29 -1.25
N LYS A 63 16.26 -11.11 -2.02
CA LYS A 63 17.04 -10.67 -3.17
C LYS A 63 16.33 -11.03 -4.47
N ILE A 64 16.26 -10.11 -5.42
CA ILE A 64 15.73 -10.40 -6.75
C ILE A 64 16.72 -11.27 -7.53
N VAL A 65 16.28 -12.43 -7.98
CA VAL A 65 17.08 -13.37 -8.79
C VAL A 65 16.71 -13.27 -10.27
N GLU A 66 15.43 -13.02 -10.58
CA GLU A 66 14.95 -12.93 -11.96
C GLU A 66 13.74 -11.98 -12.05
N ILE A 67 13.55 -11.33 -13.19
CA ILE A 67 12.41 -10.45 -13.46
C ILE A 67 11.70 -10.89 -14.73
N TYR A 68 10.40 -11.13 -14.63
CA TYR A 68 9.53 -11.46 -15.75
C TYR A 68 8.83 -10.19 -16.25
N LYS A 69 9.15 -9.84 -17.50
CA LYS A 69 8.52 -8.73 -18.25
C LYS A 69 7.34 -9.26 -19.05
N GLY A 70 6.32 -8.43 -19.23
CA GLY A 70 5.24 -8.73 -20.18
C GLY A 70 5.60 -8.36 -21.62
N ARG A 71 4.63 -8.55 -22.51
CA ARG A 71 4.77 -8.26 -23.96
C ARG A 71 5.09 -6.79 -24.28
N ASP A 72 4.67 -5.88 -23.40
CA ASP A 72 4.93 -4.45 -23.45
C ASP A 72 6.29 -4.05 -22.83
N GLY A 73 7.12 -5.01 -22.42
CA GLY A 73 8.40 -4.76 -21.77
C GLY A 73 8.30 -4.36 -20.29
N VAL A 74 7.08 -4.25 -19.75
CA VAL A 74 6.86 -3.82 -18.36
C VAL A 74 7.08 -5.00 -17.41
N SER A 75 7.98 -4.81 -16.45
CA SER A 75 8.26 -5.76 -15.37
C SER A 75 7.03 -5.88 -14.47
N ARG A 76 6.45 -7.09 -14.38
CA ARG A 76 5.26 -7.34 -13.54
C ARG A 76 5.54 -8.23 -12.34
N VAL A 77 6.44 -9.19 -12.51
CA VAL A 77 6.69 -10.27 -11.55
C VAL A 77 8.19 -10.45 -11.39
N ALA A 78 8.63 -10.77 -10.17
CA ALA A 78 10.01 -11.11 -9.88
C ALA A 78 10.10 -12.44 -9.12
N ARG A 79 11.14 -13.23 -9.42
CA ARG A 79 11.56 -14.37 -8.61
C ARG A 79 12.55 -13.90 -7.57
N LEU A 80 12.28 -14.26 -6.32
CA LEU A 80 12.97 -13.75 -5.14
C LEU A 80 13.59 -14.90 -4.38
N LYS A 81 14.80 -14.68 -3.86
CA LYS A 81 15.45 -15.58 -2.92
C LYS A 81 15.33 -15.01 -1.51
N THR A 82 14.68 -15.76 -0.65
CA THR A 82 14.55 -15.50 0.79
C THR A 82 15.37 -16.51 1.58
N GLN A 83 15.49 -16.31 2.89
CA GLN A 83 16.17 -17.26 3.77
C GLN A 83 15.52 -18.65 3.75
N SER A 84 14.19 -18.72 3.61
CA SER A 84 13.43 -19.98 3.61
C SER A 84 13.31 -20.64 2.23
N GLY A 85 13.80 -20.00 1.16
CA GLY A 85 13.72 -20.54 -0.20
C GLY A 85 13.37 -19.48 -1.25
N GLU A 86 12.93 -19.94 -2.41
CA GLU A 86 12.54 -19.07 -3.52
C GLU A 86 11.04 -18.86 -3.61
N LEU A 87 10.63 -17.66 -3.99
CA LEU A 87 9.22 -17.32 -4.15
C LEU A 87 9.02 -16.30 -5.27
N ILE A 88 7.84 -16.35 -5.89
CA ILE A 88 7.48 -15.47 -7.00
C ILE A 88 6.43 -14.46 -6.50
N ARG A 89 6.71 -13.17 -6.70
CA ARG A 89 5.80 -12.09 -6.28
C ARG A 89 5.65 -10.99 -7.33
N PRO A 90 4.47 -10.37 -7.41
CA PRO A 90 4.28 -9.16 -8.21
C PRO A 90 5.19 -8.03 -7.72
N ILE A 91 5.75 -7.26 -8.64
CA ILE A 91 6.64 -6.13 -8.34
C ILE A 91 5.96 -5.07 -7.46
N GLN A 92 4.64 -4.90 -7.61
CA GLN A 92 3.85 -3.99 -6.77
C GLN A 92 3.86 -4.36 -5.28
N ARG A 93 4.16 -5.62 -4.94
CA ARG A 93 4.30 -6.10 -3.55
C ARG A 93 5.74 -5.96 -3.04
N LEU A 94 6.65 -5.40 -3.81
CA LEU A 94 8.06 -5.28 -3.47
C LEU A 94 8.42 -3.83 -3.19
N CYS A 95 9.19 -3.63 -2.14
CA CYS A 95 9.71 -2.32 -1.78
C CYS A 95 11.24 -2.39 -1.74
N ARG A 96 11.93 -1.54 -2.51
CA ARG A 96 13.39 -1.48 -2.46
C ARG A 96 13.84 -1.18 -1.03
N TRP A 97 14.73 -2.02 -0.51
CA TRP A 97 15.45 -1.74 0.73
C TRP A 97 16.45 -0.62 0.43
N LYS A 98 16.33 0.51 1.12
CA LYS A 98 17.35 1.57 1.07
C LYS A 98 18.14 1.50 2.37
N LEU A 99 19.46 1.50 2.29
CA LEU A 99 20.26 1.89 3.45
C LEU A 99 19.88 3.33 3.82
N GLN A 100 19.68 3.57 5.12
CA GLN A 100 19.62 4.92 5.69
C GLN A 100 21.01 5.55 5.70
#